data_AF-A0A925VDK4-F1
#
_entry.id   AF-A0A925VDK4-F1
#
_cell.length_a   1.000
_cell.length_b   1.000
_cell.length_c   1.000
_cell.angle_alpha   90.00
_cell.angle_beta   90.00
_cell.angle_gamma   90.00
#
_symmetry.space_group_name_H-M   'P 1'
#
loop_
_entity.id
_entity.type
_entity.pdbx_description
1 polymer ?
#
loop_
_entity_poly.entity_id
_entity_poly.type
_entity_poly.pdbx_seq_one_letter_code
_entity_poly.pdbx_strand_id
1 'polypeptide(L)'
;MAVRMIVPRLVLALLLPVACLDAGSDDDDSTTGNDPDTGGNPSTNTMSSTTMSMTTGTMGDENTDAACADGFDNNGNGYTDCEDFDCEGTAPCGAGTGGDPENTDAACMDGMDNDADSFVDCEDFDCDDTAPCGGGQDTGNGDPENTPALCEDGIDNNENGYTDCQDFGCSMAEEVTACD
;
A
#
# COMPACT_ATOMS: atom_id res chain seq x y z
N MET A 1 6.87 -22.00 -63.80
CA MET A 1 7.36 -23.19 -63.05
C MET A 1 8.46 -22.74 -62.11
N ALA A 2 8.18 -22.69 -60.81
CA ALA A 2 9.16 -22.88 -59.74
C ALA A 2 8.38 -23.04 -58.42
N VAL A 3 8.73 -24.08 -57.69
CA VAL A 3 7.93 -24.80 -56.70
C VAL A 3 7.84 -24.06 -55.36
N ARG A 4 6.63 -24.03 -54.77
CA ARG A 4 6.40 -23.72 -53.36
C ARG A 4 7.14 -24.74 -52.49
N MET A 5 8.17 -24.33 -51.75
CA MET A 5 8.72 -25.15 -50.67
C MET A 5 8.00 -24.78 -49.36
N ILE A 6 6.99 -25.59 -49.03
CA ILE A 6 6.41 -25.66 -47.70
C ILE A 6 7.36 -26.55 -46.89
N VAL A 7 8.01 -26.01 -45.87
CA VAL A 7 8.72 -26.81 -44.86
C VAL A 7 7.93 -26.67 -43.55
N PRO A 8 7.23 -27.71 -43.08
CA PRO A 8 6.55 -27.65 -41.79
C PRO A 8 7.61 -27.93 -40.73
N ARG A 9 8.08 -26.91 -40.01
CA ARG A 9 8.93 -27.13 -38.85
C ARG A 9 8.06 -27.52 -37.66
N LEU A 10 7.99 -28.83 -37.52
CA LEU A 10 7.62 -29.67 -36.39
C LEU A 10 7.55 -28.92 -35.04
N VAL A 11 6.37 -28.98 -34.45
CA VAL A 11 6.02 -28.58 -33.08
C VAL A 11 6.87 -29.38 -32.08
N LEU A 12 7.64 -28.69 -31.24
CA LEU A 12 8.25 -29.28 -30.04
C LEU A 12 7.58 -28.65 -28.81
N ALA A 13 6.40 -29.17 -28.47
CA ALA A 13 5.72 -28.89 -27.22
C ALA A 13 6.43 -29.69 -26.11
N LEU A 14 7.29 -29.01 -25.35
CA LEU A 14 7.83 -29.53 -24.08
C LEU A 14 6.75 -29.40 -23.01
N LEU A 15 5.88 -30.41 -22.96
CA LEU A 15 5.00 -30.67 -21.83
C LEU A 15 5.83 -31.26 -20.69
N LEU A 16 6.16 -30.46 -19.68
CA LEU A 16 6.60 -30.95 -18.38
C LEU A 16 5.38 -30.95 -17.44
N PRO A 17 4.85 -32.12 -17.06
CA PRO A 17 3.93 -32.20 -15.93
C PRO A 17 4.75 -32.18 -14.63
N VAL A 18 4.75 -31.05 -13.93
CA VAL A 18 5.10 -31.03 -12.50
C VAL A 18 3.86 -31.50 -11.75
N ALA A 19 3.76 -32.80 -11.54
CA ALA A 19 2.89 -33.36 -10.53
C ALA A 19 3.57 -33.16 -9.17
N CYS A 20 2.95 -32.38 -8.28
CA CYS A 20 3.24 -32.42 -6.86
C CYS A 20 2.36 -33.52 -6.25
N LEU A 21 2.99 -34.58 -5.73
CA LEU A 21 2.36 -35.72 -5.04
C LEU A 21 2.76 -35.69 -3.55
N ASP A 22 1.84 -36.20 -2.72
CA ASP A 22 1.86 -36.41 -1.24
C ASP A 22 1.64 -35.16 -0.37
N ALA A 23 0.57 -34.99 0.43
CA ALA A 23 -0.30 -35.89 1.22
C ALA A 23 0.38 -36.61 2.40
N GLY A 24 0.08 -36.12 3.62
CA GLY A 24 -0.02 -36.94 4.84
C GLY A 24 1.25 -37.20 5.65
N SER A 25 1.30 -36.63 6.86
CA SER A 25 1.84 -37.31 8.04
C SER A 25 1.10 -36.76 9.26
N ASP A 26 0.10 -37.52 9.68
CA ASP A 26 -0.57 -37.43 10.97
C ASP A 26 0.44 -37.72 12.09
N ASP A 27 0.69 -36.76 12.98
CA ASP A 27 1.36 -37.01 14.26
C ASP A 27 0.30 -37.05 15.38
N ASP A 28 -0.38 -38.19 15.48
CA ASP A 28 -1.02 -38.67 16.70
C ASP A 28 0.03 -39.46 17.51
N ASP A 29 0.49 -38.94 18.65
CA ASP A 29 0.82 -39.82 19.78
C ASP A 29 0.61 -39.13 21.13
N SER A 30 -0.58 -39.37 21.67
CA SER A 30 -0.86 -39.31 23.09
C SER A 30 -0.66 -40.71 23.68
N THR A 31 0.31 -40.88 24.58
CA THR A 31 0.12 -41.35 25.99
C THR A 31 1.28 -42.20 26.56
N THR A 32 1.49 -41.99 27.87
CA THR A 32 2.03 -42.94 28.88
C THR A 32 3.55 -43.06 29.09
N GLY A 33 4.12 -42.06 29.77
CA GLY A 33 5.35 -42.23 30.57
C GLY A 33 5.02 -42.08 32.06
N ASN A 34 5.01 -43.18 32.80
CA ASN A 34 4.89 -43.19 34.26
C ASN A 34 6.24 -42.78 34.88
N ASP A 35 6.31 -41.60 35.49
CA ASP A 35 7.40 -41.21 36.39
C ASP A 35 6.85 -41.10 37.83
N PRO A 36 7.20 -42.02 38.75
CA PRO A 36 6.79 -41.95 40.14
C PRO A 36 7.93 -41.43 41.00
N ASP A 37 8.01 -40.11 41.20
CA ASP A 37 8.70 -39.55 42.36
C ASP A 37 7.73 -38.75 43.24
N THR A 38 7.37 -39.40 44.33
CA THR A 38 6.52 -38.95 45.42
C THR A 38 7.25 -37.99 46.36
N GLY A 39 6.58 -36.90 46.80
CA GLY A 39 6.69 -36.46 48.21
C GLY A 39 6.50 -34.99 48.59
N GLY A 40 5.24 -34.58 48.89
CA GLY A 40 4.84 -33.58 49.92
C GLY A 40 4.84 -32.10 49.49
N ASN A 41 3.85 -31.23 49.75
CA ASN A 41 2.69 -31.16 50.68
C ASN A 41 1.66 -30.14 50.08
N PRO A 42 0.36 -30.16 50.44
CA PRO A 42 -0.74 -29.53 49.69
C PRO A 42 -1.16 -28.14 50.19
N SER A 43 -2.05 -27.52 49.41
CA SER A 43 -2.70 -26.18 49.54
C SER A 43 -1.91 -25.10 48.79
N THR A 44 -2.44 -24.43 47.77
CA THR A 44 -3.75 -23.77 47.72
C THR A 44 -4.39 -23.83 46.34
N ASN A 45 -5.72 -23.96 46.38
CA ASN A 45 -6.61 -23.75 45.25
C ASN A 45 -6.43 -22.31 44.73
N THR A 46 -5.86 -22.14 43.54
CA THR A 46 -5.91 -20.86 42.82
C THR A 46 -6.06 -21.17 41.35
N MET A 47 -7.16 -20.70 40.80
CA MET A 47 -7.56 -20.98 39.43
C MET A 47 -6.44 -20.58 38.48
N SER A 48 -6.07 -21.54 37.63
CA SER A 48 -5.40 -21.29 36.37
C SER A 48 -6.32 -20.40 35.54
N SER A 49 -6.16 -19.10 35.74
CA SER A 49 -6.48 -18.09 34.76
C SER A 49 -5.13 -17.69 34.22
N THR A 50 -4.88 -17.95 32.94
CA THR A 50 -3.75 -17.41 32.20
C THR A 50 -3.86 -15.88 32.23
N THR A 51 -3.47 -15.26 33.33
CA THR A 51 -3.17 -13.84 33.34
C THR A 51 -1.90 -13.72 32.54
N MET A 52 -2.05 -13.34 31.27
CA MET A 52 -1.02 -12.63 30.54
C MET A 52 -0.36 -11.69 31.53
N SER A 53 0.96 -11.83 31.61
CA SER A 53 1.83 -11.20 32.59
C SER A 53 1.54 -9.71 32.65
N MET A 54 0.68 -9.30 33.59
CA MET A 54 0.72 -7.96 34.16
C MET A 54 2.00 -7.91 34.98
N THR A 55 3.12 -7.78 34.28
CA THR A 55 4.38 -7.42 34.90
C THR A 55 4.14 -6.06 35.52
N THR A 56 4.33 -5.98 36.83
CA THR A 56 4.25 -4.77 37.65
C THR A 56 5.40 -3.81 37.34
N GLY A 57 5.63 -3.52 36.06
CA GLY A 57 6.50 -2.48 35.57
C GLY A 57 5.74 -1.16 35.57
N THR A 58 6.43 -0.08 35.89
CA THR A 58 5.93 1.28 35.68
C THR A 58 5.33 1.40 34.28
N MET A 59 4.03 1.70 34.16
CA MET A 59 3.41 2.02 32.87
C MET A 59 4.27 3.09 32.18
N GLY A 60 4.88 2.72 31.06
CA GLY A 60 5.63 3.61 30.20
C GLY A 60 4.71 4.30 29.20
N ASP A 61 5.26 5.22 28.42
CA ASP A 61 4.55 5.80 27.28
C ASP A 61 4.79 4.91 26.05
N GLU A 62 3.74 4.65 25.27
CA GLU A 62 3.78 3.87 24.02
C GLU A 62 3.95 4.78 22.80
N ASN A 63 4.84 5.78 22.89
CA ASN A 63 4.97 6.84 21.88
C ASN A 63 6.41 6.99 21.35
N THR A 64 7.20 5.93 21.44
CA THR A 64 8.58 5.90 20.93
C THR A 64 8.75 4.75 19.96
N ASP A 65 9.63 4.91 18.96
CA ASP A 65 9.89 3.86 17.96
C ASP A 65 10.28 2.50 18.58
N ALA A 66 10.94 2.51 19.75
CA ALA A 66 11.32 1.28 20.43
C ALA A 66 10.12 0.61 21.13
N ALA A 67 9.21 1.41 21.68
CA ALA A 67 8.04 0.94 22.39
C ALA A 67 6.96 0.46 21.42
N CYS A 68 6.82 1.14 20.28
CA CYS A 68 5.88 0.82 19.21
C CYS A 68 6.30 -0.33 18.28
N ALA A 69 7.35 -1.08 18.64
CA ALA A 69 7.88 -2.17 17.84
C ALA A 69 8.42 -3.34 18.70
N ASP A 70 8.13 -3.33 20.00
CA ASP A 70 8.68 -4.34 20.94
C ASP A 70 7.73 -5.51 21.19
N GLY A 71 6.49 -5.46 20.67
CA GLY A 71 5.51 -6.53 20.82
C GLY A 71 4.81 -6.53 22.17
N PHE A 72 4.91 -5.45 22.96
CA PHE A 72 4.28 -5.31 24.26
C PHE A 72 3.34 -4.10 24.30
N ASP A 73 2.41 -4.13 25.27
CA ASP A 73 1.54 -3.00 25.63
C ASP A 73 2.18 -2.32 26.85
N ASN A 74 3.01 -1.30 26.62
CA ASN A 74 3.83 -0.69 27.66
C ASN A 74 3.07 0.35 28.49
N ASN A 75 1.95 0.89 27.99
CA ASN A 75 1.08 1.82 28.71
C ASN A 75 -0.11 1.10 29.40
N GLY A 76 -0.34 -0.18 29.08
CA GLY A 76 -1.37 -1.04 29.66
C GLY A 76 -2.80 -0.71 29.21
N ASN A 77 -2.98 -0.08 28.05
CA ASN A 77 -4.29 0.36 27.56
C ASN A 77 -5.04 -0.73 26.77
N GLY A 78 -4.40 -1.88 26.52
CA GLY A 78 -4.94 -3.02 25.81
C GLY A 78 -4.66 -3.05 24.30
N TYR A 79 -3.88 -2.10 23.79
CA TYR A 79 -3.39 -2.06 22.42
C TYR A 79 -1.87 -2.26 22.40
N THR A 80 -1.31 -2.81 21.32
CA THR A 80 0.10 -3.20 21.23
C THR A 80 0.70 -2.66 19.95
N ASP A 81 1.91 -2.09 20.03
CA ASP A 81 2.64 -1.54 18.88
C ASP A 81 1.74 -0.62 18.02
N CYS A 82 1.69 -0.83 16.70
CA CYS A 82 0.91 -0.04 15.76
C CYS A 82 -0.62 -0.22 15.87
N GLU A 83 -1.09 -1.10 16.75
CA GLU A 83 -2.50 -1.12 17.14
C GLU A 83 -2.81 -0.07 18.22
N ASP A 84 -1.78 0.49 18.89
CA ASP A 84 -1.91 1.59 19.85
C ASP A 84 -1.94 2.95 19.14
N PHE A 85 -2.91 3.79 19.52
CA PHE A 85 -3.04 5.15 19.00
C PHE A 85 -1.91 6.07 19.46
N ASP A 86 -1.29 5.79 20.61
CA ASP A 86 -0.12 6.54 21.09
C ASP A 86 1.12 6.32 20.17
N CYS A 87 1.10 5.27 19.34
CA CYS A 87 2.11 4.97 18.33
C CYS A 87 1.90 5.67 16.99
N GLU A 88 0.80 6.41 16.81
CA GLU A 88 0.55 7.21 15.61
C GLU A 88 1.70 8.24 15.45
N GLY A 89 2.34 8.24 14.28
CA GLY A 89 3.47 9.14 14.04
C GLY A 89 4.82 8.65 14.57
N THR A 90 4.94 7.37 14.96
CA THR A 90 6.24 6.72 15.20
C THR A 90 6.75 6.00 13.94
N ALA A 91 8.07 5.94 13.76
CA ALA A 91 8.66 5.32 12.56
C ALA A 91 8.25 3.85 12.31
N PRO A 92 8.03 2.98 13.32
CA PRO A 92 7.55 1.62 13.10
C PRO A 92 6.12 1.53 12.56
N CYS A 93 5.31 2.57 12.79
CA CYS A 93 3.86 2.54 12.59
C CYS A 93 3.39 3.56 11.55
N GLY A 94 4.24 3.87 10.57
CA GLY A 94 3.85 4.75 9.49
C GLY A 94 3.67 6.20 9.95
N ALA A 95 4.63 6.73 10.72
CA ALA A 95 4.79 8.17 10.72
C ALA A 95 5.03 8.60 9.26
N GLY A 96 4.06 9.30 8.66
CA GLY A 96 4.13 10.01 7.37
C GLY A 96 5.25 11.07 7.29
N THR A 97 6.46 10.67 7.68
CA THR A 97 7.69 11.43 7.84
C THR A 97 8.93 10.54 7.74
N GLY A 98 8.78 9.20 7.76
CA GLY A 98 9.89 8.25 7.65
C GLY A 98 10.17 7.78 6.22
N GLY A 99 9.17 7.89 5.35
CA GLY A 99 9.25 7.55 3.94
C GLY A 99 9.78 8.67 3.04
N ASP A 100 10.23 8.33 1.83
CA ASP A 100 10.52 9.34 0.81
C ASP A 100 9.17 9.91 0.31
N PRO A 101 9.04 11.22 0.02
CA PRO A 101 7.75 11.81 -0.32
C PRO A 101 7.06 11.15 -1.53
N GLU A 102 5.75 10.92 -1.43
CA GLU A 102 4.89 10.36 -2.48
C GLU A 102 4.36 11.45 -3.43
N ASN A 103 5.23 12.39 -3.84
CA ASN A 103 4.82 13.56 -4.63
C ASN A 103 5.58 13.69 -5.97
N THR A 104 6.11 12.58 -6.47
CA THR A 104 6.81 12.54 -7.76
C THR A 104 6.13 11.54 -8.68
N ASP A 105 6.19 11.79 -9.99
CA ASP A 105 5.63 10.86 -10.98
C ASP A 105 6.14 9.43 -10.82
N ALA A 106 7.36 9.22 -10.32
CA ALA A 106 7.93 7.90 -10.12
C ALA A 106 7.42 7.22 -8.84
N ALA A 107 7.19 7.99 -7.78
CA ALA A 107 6.63 7.51 -6.52
C ALA A 107 5.17 7.11 -6.71
N CYS A 108 4.38 8.00 -7.31
CA CYS A 108 2.94 7.84 -7.55
C CYS A 108 2.53 6.76 -8.57
N MET A 109 3.46 5.89 -8.97
CA MET A 109 3.18 4.79 -9.90
C MET A 109 4.05 3.54 -9.65
N ASP A 110 4.77 3.49 -8.53
CA ASP A 110 5.65 2.36 -8.21
C ASP A 110 4.96 1.25 -7.41
N GLY A 111 3.72 1.47 -6.98
CA GLY A 111 2.93 0.50 -6.22
C GLY A 111 3.34 0.39 -4.76
N MET A 112 4.05 1.36 -4.21
CA MET A 112 4.48 1.42 -2.82
C MET A 112 4.00 2.72 -2.17
N ASP A 113 3.53 2.60 -0.94
CA ASP A 113 3.37 3.73 -0.01
C ASP A 113 4.79 4.21 0.36
N ASN A 114 5.26 5.23 -0.34
CA ASN A 114 6.62 5.74 -0.21
C ASN A 114 6.79 6.61 1.02
N ASP A 115 5.76 7.32 1.46
CA ASP A 115 5.82 8.27 2.58
C ASP A 115 5.34 7.68 3.93
N ALA A 116 4.75 6.48 3.87
CA ALA A 116 4.24 5.63 4.94
C ALA A 116 2.95 6.13 5.60
N ASP A 117 2.08 6.82 4.87
CA ASP A 117 0.81 7.36 5.38
C ASP A 117 -0.42 6.44 5.14
N SER A 118 -0.19 5.23 4.61
CA SER A 118 -1.17 4.19 4.25
C SER A 118 -1.97 4.44 2.97
N PHE A 119 -1.67 5.49 2.22
CA PHE A 119 -2.17 5.68 0.87
C PHE A 119 -1.09 5.25 -0.14
N VAL A 120 -1.51 4.84 -1.34
CA VAL A 120 -0.61 4.25 -2.35
C VAL A 120 -0.94 4.80 -3.72
N ASP A 121 0.08 5.25 -4.45
CA ASP A 121 0.00 5.80 -5.80
C ASP A 121 -1.14 6.85 -5.89
N CYS A 122 -2.04 6.70 -6.86
CA CYS A 122 -3.16 7.61 -7.08
C CYS A 122 -4.29 7.51 -6.05
N GLU A 123 -4.14 6.66 -5.03
CA GLU A 123 -5.00 6.69 -3.85
C GLU A 123 -4.44 7.64 -2.78
N ASP A 124 -3.19 8.11 -2.92
CA ASP A 124 -2.53 9.11 -2.10
C ASP A 124 -2.89 10.55 -2.53
N PHE A 125 -3.17 11.39 -1.54
CA PHE A 125 -3.47 12.81 -1.73
C PHE A 125 -2.23 13.63 -2.09
N ASP A 126 -1.04 13.20 -1.70
CA ASP A 126 0.23 13.82 -2.10
C ASP A 126 0.54 13.57 -3.58
N CYS A 127 -0.09 12.55 -4.17
CA CYS A 127 -0.06 12.25 -5.60
C CYS A 127 -1.07 13.03 -6.44
N ASP A 128 -2.00 13.79 -5.81
CA ASP A 128 -3.05 14.51 -6.53
C ASP A 128 -2.45 15.35 -7.65
N ASP A 129 -1.39 16.13 -7.39
CA ASP A 129 -0.80 17.05 -8.38
C ASP A 129 0.14 16.38 -9.42
N THR A 130 0.26 15.06 -9.43
CA THR A 130 1.21 14.34 -10.30
C THR A 130 0.60 13.92 -11.63
N ALA A 131 1.44 13.81 -12.66
CA ALA A 131 0.98 13.40 -14.00
C ALA A 131 0.36 11.98 -14.06
N PRO A 132 0.85 10.96 -13.32
CA PRO A 132 0.23 9.63 -13.29
C PRO A 132 -1.20 9.62 -12.77
N CYS A 133 -1.52 10.51 -11.82
CA CYS A 133 -2.78 10.49 -11.07
C CYS A 133 -3.76 11.59 -11.46
N GLY A 134 -3.40 12.39 -12.47
CA GLY A 134 -4.34 13.22 -13.20
C GLY A 134 -4.63 14.59 -12.57
N GLY A 135 -3.98 14.98 -11.48
CA GLY A 135 -3.97 16.38 -11.02
C GLY A 135 -2.70 17.13 -11.41
N GLY A 136 -2.04 16.65 -12.47
CA GLY A 136 -1.46 17.58 -13.41
C GLY A 136 -2.51 18.65 -13.79
N GLN A 137 -2.48 19.78 -13.09
CA GLN A 137 -3.03 21.02 -13.60
C GLN A 137 -2.45 21.15 -15.00
N ASP A 138 -3.33 21.07 -16.00
CA ASP A 138 -3.02 21.61 -17.32
C ASP A 138 -1.62 21.16 -17.80
N THR A 139 -1.32 19.86 -17.82
CA THR A 139 -0.03 19.34 -18.31
C THR A 139 0.07 19.42 -19.82
N GLY A 140 -0.53 20.46 -20.41
CA GLY A 140 -0.29 20.87 -21.76
C GLY A 140 1.21 20.93 -21.98
N ASN A 141 1.68 19.97 -22.73
CA ASN A 141 2.88 20.16 -23.52
C ASN A 141 2.65 21.26 -24.60
N GLY A 142 1.47 21.88 -24.63
CA GLY A 142 1.13 23.04 -25.44
C GLY A 142 0.72 24.27 -24.63
N ASP A 143 0.63 25.37 -25.36
CA ASP A 143 0.39 26.71 -24.82
C ASP A 143 -1.00 26.80 -24.16
N PRO A 144 -1.16 27.59 -23.08
CA PRO A 144 -2.45 27.73 -22.40
C PRO A 144 -3.55 28.20 -23.35
N GLU A 145 -4.69 27.50 -23.34
CA GLU A 145 -5.85 27.76 -24.21
C GLU A 145 -6.69 28.93 -23.67
N ASN A 146 -6.12 30.14 -23.70
CA ASN A 146 -6.75 31.33 -23.09
C ASN A 146 -6.72 32.58 -24.00
N THR A 147 -6.51 32.38 -25.29
CA THR A 147 -6.55 33.46 -26.29
C THR A 147 -7.62 33.18 -27.33
N PRO A 148 -8.18 34.21 -27.97
CA PRO A 148 -9.19 34.02 -29.02
C PRO A 148 -8.74 33.12 -30.18
N ALA A 149 -7.44 33.08 -30.46
CA ALA A 149 -6.91 32.27 -31.55
C ALA A 149 -6.82 30.77 -31.20
N LEU A 150 -6.70 30.44 -29.91
CA LEU A 150 -6.60 29.08 -29.41
C LEU A 150 -8.00 28.53 -29.10
N CYS A 151 -8.87 29.35 -28.51
CA CYS A 151 -10.24 29.00 -28.17
C CYS A 151 -11.25 28.90 -29.33
N GLU A 152 -10.78 28.95 -30.58
CA GLU A 152 -11.63 28.88 -31.79
C GLU A 152 -11.04 27.96 -32.88
N ASP A 153 -9.91 27.30 -32.63
CA ASP A 153 -9.17 26.56 -33.65
C ASP A 153 -9.58 25.07 -33.77
N GLY A 154 -10.42 24.58 -32.85
CA GLY A 154 -10.89 23.20 -32.85
C GLY A 154 -9.88 22.19 -32.31
N ILE A 155 -8.84 22.65 -31.61
CA ILE A 155 -7.75 21.85 -31.08
C ILE A 155 -7.66 22.07 -29.57
N ASP A 156 -7.55 20.99 -28.82
CA ASP A 156 -7.14 21.01 -27.41
C ASP A 156 -5.66 21.40 -27.37
N ASN A 157 -5.38 22.70 -27.24
CA ASN A 157 -4.02 23.24 -27.39
C ASN A 157 -3.16 22.97 -26.15
N ASN A 158 -3.79 22.84 -24.97
CA ASN A 158 -3.15 22.52 -23.71
C ASN A 158 -3.33 21.05 -23.29
N GLU A 159 -3.75 20.20 -24.22
CA GLU A 159 -3.86 18.73 -24.10
C GLU A 159 -4.55 18.27 -22.80
N ASN A 160 -5.50 19.05 -22.29
CA ASN A 160 -6.17 18.78 -21.01
C ASN A 160 -7.50 18.01 -21.18
N GLY A 161 -7.84 17.64 -22.41
CA GLY A 161 -9.03 16.87 -22.78
C GLY A 161 -10.26 17.72 -23.10
N TYR A 162 -10.15 19.05 -23.02
CA TYR A 162 -11.21 19.99 -23.37
C TYR A 162 -10.79 20.81 -24.61
N THR A 163 -11.76 21.23 -25.42
CA THR A 163 -11.48 21.91 -26.70
C THR A 163 -12.36 23.15 -26.84
N ASP A 164 -11.75 24.27 -27.20
CA ASP A 164 -12.37 25.57 -27.41
C ASP A 164 -13.28 25.95 -26.23
N CYS A 165 -14.55 26.24 -26.49
CA CYS A 165 -15.55 26.60 -25.49
C CYS A 165 -15.92 25.51 -24.49
N GLN A 166 -15.43 24.29 -24.66
CA GLN A 166 -15.53 23.26 -23.63
C GLN A 166 -14.39 23.34 -22.62
N ASP A 167 -13.31 24.07 -22.94
CA ASP A 167 -12.19 24.36 -22.07
C ASP A 167 -12.49 25.49 -21.09
N PHE A 168 -12.12 25.27 -19.83
CA PHE A 168 -12.36 26.23 -18.75
C PHE A 168 -11.50 27.50 -18.88
N GLY A 169 -10.26 27.38 -19.36
CA GLY A 169 -9.38 28.48 -19.72
C GLY A 169 -10.02 29.42 -20.75
N CYS A 170 -10.71 28.88 -21.75
CA CYS A 170 -11.47 29.66 -22.72
C CYS A 170 -12.70 30.35 -22.10
N SER A 171 -13.38 29.70 -21.16
CA SER A 171 -14.53 30.30 -20.46
C SER A 171 -14.16 31.47 -19.54
N MET A 172 -12.89 31.55 -19.11
CA MET A 172 -12.37 32.58 -18.22
C MET A 172 -11.59 33.69 -18.93
N ALA A 173 -11.31 33.53 -20.22
CA ALA A 173 -10.55 34.48 -20.99
C ALA A 173 -11.41 35.70 -21.38
N GLU A 174 -11.10 36.88 -20.83
CA GLU A 174 -11.86 38.13 -21.01
C GLU A 174 -11.98 38.58 -22.48
N GLU A 175 -11.06 38.14 -23.34
CA GLU A 175 -11.07 38.48 -24.77
C GLU A 175 -11.77 37.41 -25.65
N VAL A 176 -12.14 36.26 -25.10
CA VAL A 176 -12.79 35.16 -25.83
C VAL A 176 -14.30 35.37 -25.79
N THR A 177 -14.86 35.86 -26.89
CA THR A 177 -16.32 36.01 -27.08
C THR A 177 -16.96 34.84 -27.85
N ALA A 178 -16.15 33.84 -28.20
CA ALA A 178 -16.55 32.67 -28.98
C ALA A 178 -17.57 31.76 -28.26
N CYS A 179 -17.65 31.89 -26.94
CA CYS A 179 -18.31 30.93 -26.04
C CYS A 179 -19.56 31.48 -25.34
N ASP A 180 -20.01 32.68 -25.74
CA ASP A 180 -21.25 33.33 -25.28
C ASP A 180 -22.53 32.82 -26.00
#